data_AF-A0AAD7JGB7-F1
#
_entry.id   AF-A0AAD7JGB7-F1
#
_cell.length_a   1.000
_cell.length_b   1.000
_cell.length_c   1.000
_cell.angle_alpha   90.00
_cell.angle_beta   90.00
_cell.angle_gamma   90.00
#
_symmetry.space_group_name_H-M   'P 1'
#
loop_
_entity.id
_entity.type
_entity.pdbx_description
1 polymer ?
#
loop_
_entity_poly.entity_id
_entity_poly.type
_entity_poly.pdbx_seq_one_letter_code
_entity_poly.pdbx_strand_id
1 'polypeptide(L)'
;MRKLLDAMVLDKRGKEIFDDWANPRAMDIACNIISAQMANMVTALSTAPSVSKLTPEFLRSWSLDRTVAQPADLIAPDVVRLLFAAVNADKSLAKNKKKKNDTALYSIIGQLTSRRSQQSLDFAGPMTLFWWKNGCSRETIEVLQSLGLSKGFDSALTMVGSIADFCIQDARVAARNPAGFMLNWDNYNQSTSEFVEQRPGGPSKVQSGTYAIVYRLRNPNPTAMALSPLLTRAESAPDLDFKISLYKVDHITASNFSERVKISASANVFRNGCKFLSSRGVFGPDPASEFSNQMERMPSPIAPGH
;
A
#
# COMPACT_ATOMS: atom_id res chain seq x y z
N MET A 1 49.92 3.46 29.47
CA MET A 1 49.16 4.51 28.75
C MET A 1 47.70 4.60 29.24
N ARG A 2 46.92 3.50 29.27
CA ARG A 2 45.52 3.50 29.80
C ARG A 2 45.36 4.15 31.19
N LYS A 3 46.13 3.68 32.19
CA LYS A 3 46.13 4.23 33.56
C LYS A 3 46.45 5.73 33.66
N LEU A 4 47.24 6.27 32.72
CA LEU A 4 47.59 7.69 32.69
C LEU A 4 46.40 8.51 32.18
N LEU A 5 45.74 8.04 31.12
CA LEU A 5 44.52 8.67 30.59
C LEU A 5 43.38 8.60 31.61
N ASP A 6 43.21 7.46 32.28
CA ASP A 6 42.22 7.30 33.35
C ASP A 6 42.49 8.29 34.50
N ALA A 7 43.75 8.46 34.91
CA ALA A 7 44.15 9.44 35.92
C ALA A 7 43.93 10.89 35.47
N MET A 8 44.19 11.21 34.19
CA MET A 8 43.92 12.54 33.62
C MET A 8 42.43 12.86 33.58
N VAL A 9 41.57 11.88 33.25
CA VAL A 9 40.11 12.06 33.20
C VAL A 9 39.51 12.22 34.60
N LEU A 10 40.13 11.62 35.63
CA LEU A 10 39.71 11.74 37.03
C LEU A 10 40.05 13.12 37.63
N ASP A 11 41.13 13.76 37.18
CA ASP A 11 41.47 15.13 37.60
C ASP A 11 40.67 16.17 36.80
N LYS A 12 40.12 17.20 37.46
CA LYS A 12 39.26 18.19 36.80
C LYS A 12 39.99 19.00 35.72
N ARG A 13 41.23 19.42 35.99
CA ARG A 13 42.06 20.16 35.01
C ARG A 13 42.58 19.23 33.91
N GLY A 14 43.01 18.03 34.29
CA GLY A 14 43.40 16.99 33.34
C GLY A 14 42.28 16.64 32.36
N LYS A 15 41.04 16.57 32.84
CA LYS A 15 39.86 16.31 32.04
C LYS A 15 39.58 17.43 31.04
N GLU A 16 39.65 18.69 31.43
CA GLU A 16 39.46 19.83 30.52
C GLU A 16 40.46 19.79 29.36
N ILE A 17 41.75 19.59 29.66
CA ILE A 17 42.81 19.48 28.63
C ILE A 17 42.60 18.23 27.75
N PHE A 18 42.21 17.11 28.36
CA PHE A 18 41.95 15.88 27.63
C PHE A 18 40.74 16.04 26.70
N ASP A 19 39.64 16.63 27.17
CA ASP A 19 38.44 16.87 26.39
C ASP A 19 38.74 17.82 25.22
N ASP A 20 39.48 18.91 25.43
CA ASP A 20 39.91 19.83 24.36
C ASP A 20 40.74 19.13 23.28
N TRP A 21 41.62 18.20 23.68
CA TRP A 21 42.42 17.41 22.76
C TRP A 21 41.61 16.28 22.09
N ALA A 22 40.74 15.59 22.83
CA ALA A 22 40.08 14.38 22.39
C ALA A 22 38.83 14.68 21.55
N ASN A 23 38.01 15.65 21.95
CA ASN A 23 36.72 15.96 21.33
C ASN A 23 36.78 16.14 19.80
N PRO A 24 37.69 16.94 19.21
CA PRO A 24 37.72 17.11 17.76
C PRO A 24 38.03 15.79 17.03
N ARG A 25 38.90 14.94 17.60
CA ARG A 25 39.29 13.65 17.00
C ARG A 25 38.23 12.57 17.24
N ALA A 26 37.56 12.62 18.39
CA ALA A 26 36.51 11.69 18.75
C ALA A 26 35.30 11.86 17.82
N MET A 27 34.99 13.09 17.38
CA MET A 27 33.92 13.35 16.45
C MET A 27 34.16 12.69 15.09
N ASP A 28 35.36 12.81 14.53
CA ASP A 28 35.71 12.16 13.25
C ASP A 28 35.59 10.63 13.34
N ILE A 29 36.08 10.05 14.44
CA ILE A 29 35.97 8.60 14.69
C ILE A 29 34.50 8.19 14.79
N ALA A 30 33.69 8.92 15.56
CA ALA A 30 32.26 8.64 15.72
C ALA A 30 31.51 8.75 14.38
N CYS A 31 31.76 9.80 13.59
CA CYS A 31 31.19 9.99 12.27
C CYS A 31 31.54 8.84 11.31
N ASN A 32 32.78 8.34 11.35
CA ASN A 32 33.21 7.20 10.54
C ASN A 32 32.49 5.91 10.94
N ILE A 33 32.38 5.62 12.24
CA ILE A 33 31.67 4.45 12.76
C ILE A 33 30.18 4.51 12.37
N ILE A 34 29.53 5.65 12.63
CA ILE A 34 28.12 5.87 12.30
C ILE A 34 27.90 5.76 10.79
N SER A 35 28.79 6.32 9.98
CA SER A 35 28.67 6.25 8.53
C SER A 35 28.78 4.82 8.00
N ALA A 36 29.69 4.01 8.55
CA ALA A 36 29.81 2.60 8.20
C ALA A 36 28.57 1.80 8.63
N GLN A 37 28.08 1.99 9.86
CA GLN A 37 26.86 1.34 10.35
C GLN A 37 25.63 1.69 9.49
N MET A 38 25.47 2.97 9.14
CA MET A 38 24.35 3.42 8.32
C MET A 38 24.43 2.94 6.87
N ALA A 39 25.64 2.74 6.31
CA ALA A 39 25.80 2.09 5.01
C ALA A 39 25.32 0.63 5.06
N ASN A 40 25.65 -0.11 6.11
CA ASN A 40 25.16 -1.47 6.31
C ASN A 40 23.64 -1.51 6.51
N MET A 41 23.08 -0.53 7.24
CA MET A 41 21.63 -0.39 7.40
C MET A 41 20.91 -0.14 6.09
N VAL A 42 21.48 0.64 5.17
CA VAL A 42 20.90 0.82 3.82
C VAL A 42 20.79 -0.53 3.11
N THR A 43 21.83 -1.36 3.17
CA THR A 43 21.80 -2.71 2.58
C THR A 43 20.72 -3.58 3.23
N ALA A 44 20.59 -3.51 4.56
CA ALA A 44 19.58 -4.27 5.31
C ALA A 44 18.13 -3.82 5.01
N LEU A 45 17.92 -2.54 4.73
CA LEU A 45 16.61 -1.93 4.42
C LEU A 45 16.37 -1.73 2.92
N SER A 46 17.09 -2.47 2.09
CA SER A 46 16.91 -2.50 0.64
C SER A 46 16.49 -3.90 0.19
N THR A 47 15.72 -4.64 1.01
CA THR A 47 15.20 -5.96 0.63
C THR A 47 14.12 -5.86 -0.45
N ALA A 48 13.37 -4.75 -0.48
CA ALA A 48 12.55 -4.33 -1.60
C ALA A 48 13.23 -3.19 -2.39
N PRO A 49 14.27 -3.47 -3.20
CA PRO A 49 15.03 -2.43 -3.94
C PRO A 49 14.22 -1.74 -5.05
N SER A 50 13.00 -2.19 -5.32
CA SER A 50 12.10 -1.65 -6.34
C SER A 50 10.67 -1.64 -5.83
N VAL A 51 9.89 -0.68 -6.34
CA VAL A 51 8.43 -0.59 -6.17
C VAL A 51 7.75 -1.92 -6.49
N SER A 52 8.25 -2.65 -7.49
CA SER A 52 7.71 -3.95 -7.91
C SER A 52 7.91 -5.09 -6.89
N LYS A 53 8.73 -4.89 -5.86
CA LYS A 53 8.96 -5.89 -4.79
C LYS A 53 8.17 -5.61 -3.52
N LEU A 54 7.39 -4.53 -3.50
CA LEU A 54 6.53 -4.20 -2.38
C LEU A 54 5.19 -4.94 -2.54
N THR A 55 5.20 -6.23 -2.18
CA THR A 55 4.05 -7.12 -2.37
C THR A 55 2.99 -6.95 -1.28
N PRO A 56 1.75 -7.39 -1.51
CA PRO A 56 0.72 -7.44 -0.46
C PRO A 56 1.16 -8.23 0.78
N GLU A 57 1.91 -9.32 0.62
CA GLU A 57 2.42 -10.15 1.71
C GLU A 57 3.48 -9.42 2.54
N PHE A 58 4.37 -8.67 1.87
CA PHE A 58 5.33 -7.81 2.56
C PHE A 58 4.58 -6.78 3.41
N LEU A 59 3.60 -6.07 2.83
CA LEU A 59 2.81 -5.07 3.55
C LEU A 59 2.04 -5.64 4.75
N ARG A 60 1.50 -6.85 4.64
CA ARG A 60 0.79 -7.52 5.74
C ARG A 60 1.71 -7.90 6.89
N SER A 61 2.97 -8.21 6.60
CA SER A 61 3.96 -8.66 7.59
C SER A 61 4.92 -7.55 8.04
N TRP A 62 4.79 -6.36 7.46
CA TRP A 62 5.58 -5.20 7.76
C TRP A 62 5.26 -4.66 9.15
N SER A 63 6.30 -4.31 9.90
CA SER A 63 6.18 -3.55 11.14
C SER A 63 7.47 -2.77 11.35
N LEU A 64 7.39 -1.60 11.98
CA LEU A 64 8.57 -0.81 12.29
C LEU A 64 9.58 -1.61 13.12
N ASP A 65 9.09 -2.39 14.08
CA ASP A 65 9.92 -3.18 14.99
C ASP A 65 10.70 -4.25 14.24
N ARG A 66 10.03 -5.04 13.39
CA ARG A 66 10.68 -6.11 12.62
C ARG A 66 11.58 -5.56 11.52
N THR A 67 11.10 -4.55 10.80
CA THR A 67 11.77 -4.07 9.59
C THR A 67 12.92 -3.12 9.92
N VAL A 68 12.78 -2.26 10.92
CA VAL A 68 13.80 -1.23 11.24
C VAL A 68 14.44 -1.46 12.60
N ALA A 69 13.69 -1.71 13.67
CA ALA A 69 14.26 -1.80 15.02
C ALA A 69 15.23 -2.98 15.17
N GLN A 70 14.80 -4.19 14.81
CA GLN A 70 15.64 -5.38 14.91
C GLN A 70 16.95 -5.26 14.13
N PRO A 71 16.96 -4.83 12.84
CA PRO A 71 18.22 -4.56 12.14
C PRO A 71 19.03 -3.42 12.76
N ALA A 72 18.39 -2.34 13.23
CA ALA A 72 19.10 -1.21 13.83
C ALA A 72 19.87 -1.62 15.09
N ASP A 73 19.25 -2.40 15.98
CA ASP A 73 19.89 -2.87 17.21
C ASP A 73 21.08 -3.80 16.93
N LEU A 74 21.02 -4.58 15.85
CA LEU A 74 22.06 -5.53 15.45
C LEU A 74 23.19 -4.88 14.65
N ILE A 75 22.87 -4.02 13.68
CA ILE A 75 23.78 -3.51 12.66
C ILE A 75 24.29 -2.10 12.98
N ALA A 76 23.47 -1.29 13.64
CA ALA A 76 23.77 0.10 13.97
C ALA A 76 23.58 0.44 15.47
N PRO A 77 24.16 -0.37 16.39
CA PRO A 77 23.95 -0.18 17.82
C PRO A 77 24.46 1.16 18.34
N ASP A 78 25.51 1.74 17.74
CA ASP A 78 26.03 3.03 18.18
C ASP A 78 25.15 4.20 17.71
N VAL A 79 24.51 4.06 16.54
CA VAL A 79 23.47 5.01 16.10
C VAL A 79 22.28 4.96 17.04
N VAL A 80 21.82 3.76 17.40
CA VAL A 80 20.73 3.59 18.36
C VAL A 80 21.09 4.23 19.70
N ARG A 81 22.29 3.95 20.24
CA ARG A 81 22.75 4.54 21.50
C ARG A 81 22.86 6.06 21.45
N LEU A 82 23.38 6.61 20.35
CA LEU A 82 23.49 8.06 20.16
C LEU A 82 22.12 8.71 20.14
N LEU A 83 21.20 8.19 19.32
CA LEU A 83 19.83 8.72 19.24
C LEU A 83 19.07 8.53 20.55
N PHE A 84 19.29 7.41 21.24
CA PHE A 84 18.68 7.15 22.54
C PHE A 84 19.14 8.21 23.55
N ALA A 85 20.43 8.52 23.61
CA ALA A 85 20.97 9.58 24.46
C ALA A 85 20.42 10.97 24.07
N ALA A 86 20.23 11.23 22.78
CA ALA A 86 19.70 12.51 22.29
C ALA A 86 18.20 12.69 22.60
N VAL A 87 17.41 11.62 22.50
CA VAL A 87 15.95 11.65 22.71
C VAL A 87 15.61 11.58 24.21
N ASN A 88 16.41 10.87 24.99
CA ASN A 88 16.17 10.63 26.41
C ASN A 88 17.08 11.49 27.29
N ALA A 89 16.63 12.69 27.65
CA ALA A 89 17.24 13.42 28.75
C ALA A 89 16.85 12.77 30.09
N ASP A 90 17.79 12.66 31.04
CA ASP A 90 17.58 12.02 32.36
C ASP A 90 16.35 12.59 33.10
N LYS A 91 16.17 13.91 33.03
CA LYS A 91 15.01 14.61 33.62
C LYS A 91 13.68 14.24 32.96
N SER A 92 13.70 13.94 31.67
CA SER A 92 12.52 13.58 30.88
C SER A 92 12.15 12.11 31.07
N LEU A 93 13.12 11.21 31.21
CA LEU A 93 12.90 9.79 31.51
C LEU A 93 12.16 9.60 32.84
N ALA A 94 12.57 10.32 33.89
CA ALA A 94 11.94 10.24 35.20
C ALA A 94 10.46 10.71 35.21
N LYS A 95 10.06 11.54 34.24
CA LYS A 95 8.71 12.15 34.18
C LYS A 95 7.80 11.56 33.11
N ASN A 96 8.34 11.03 32.01
CA ASN A 96 7.55 10.49 30.91
C ASN A 96 7.02 9.09 31.23
N LYS A 97 5.74 9.00 31.61
CA LYS A 97 5.03 7.72 31.80
C LYS A 97 4.28 7.23 30.55
N LYS A 98 4.15 8.08 29.51
CA LYS A 98 3.25 7.82 28.35
C LYS A 98 3.95 7.69 27.00
N LYS A 99 5.06 8.40 26.78
CA LYS A 99 5.74 8.42 25.48
C LYS A 99 6.72 7.26 25.38
N LYS A 100 6.50 6.34 24.44
CA LYS A 100 7.50 5.35 24.02
C LYS A 100 8.37 6.00 22.97
N ASN A 101 9.61 6.31 23.33
CA ASN A 101 10.54 7.03 22.46
C ASN A 101 11.17 6.13 21.39
N ASP A 102 11.09 4.81 21.55
CA ASP A 102 11.69 3.81 20.66
C ASP A 102 11.12 3.92 19.24
N THR A 103 9.80 4.05 19.10
CA THR A 103 9.15 4.23 17.78
C THR A 103 9.66 5.49 17.07
N ALA A 104 9.87 6.59 17.80
CA ALA A 104 10.41 7.82 17.22
C ALA A 104 11.88 7.64 16.80
N LEU A 105 12.68 6.98 17.64
CA LEU A 105 14.08 6.67 17.36
C LEU A 105 14.23 5.82 16.09
N TYR A 106 13.50 4.71 15.98
CA TYR A 106 13.59 3.84 14.81
C TYR A 106 13.01 4.50 13.56
N SER A 107 12.00 5.38 13.71
CA SER A 107 11.51 6.20 12.59
C SER A 107 12.57 7.19 12.10
N ILE A 108 13.40 7.76 12.99
CA ILE A 108 14.53 8.61 12.59
C ILE A 108 15.58 7.79 11.84
N ILE A 109 15.90 6.59 12.31
CA ILE A 109 16.83 5.70 11.61
C ILE A 109 16.31 5.36 10.21
N GLY A 110 15.03 5.01 10.07
CA GLY A 110 14.39 4.77 8.78
C GLY A 110 14.39 5.98 7.83
N GLN A 111 14.23 7.20 8.37
CA GLN A 111 14.38 8.43 7.58
C GLN A 111 15.81 8.60 7.08
N LEU A 112 16.81 8.43 7.97
CA LEU A 112 18.21 8.56 7.61
C LEU A 112 18.62 7.54 6.53
N THR A 113 18.17 6.28 6.62
CA THR A 113 18.46 5.28 5.58
C THR A 113 17.79 5.62 4.25
N SER A 114 16.53 6.08 4.26
CA SER A 114 15.83 6.48 3.03
C SER A 114 16.45 7.71 2.36
N ARG A 115 17.05 8.62 3.14
CA ARG A 115 17.80 9.77 2.62
C ARG A 115 19.17 9.37 2.09
N ARG A 116 19.83 8.36 2.68
CA ARG A 116 21.12 7.84 2.17
C ARG A 116 20.96 7.04 0.89
N SER A 117 19.82 6.37 0.68
CA SER A 117 19.55 5.64 -0.55
C SER A 117 18.09 5.72 -0.96
N GLN A 118 17.87 6.14 -2.20
CA GLN A 118 16.53 6.14 -2.80
C GLN A 118 15.96 4.72 -2.93
N GLN A 119 16.81 3.70 -2.99
CA GLN A 119 16.43 2.28 -3.10
C GLN A 119 15.99 1.67 -1.76
N SER A 120 16.24 2.33 -0.63
CA SER A 120 15.72 1.88 0.66
C SER A 120 14.23 2.24 0.78
N LEU A 121 13.40 1.30 0.32
CA LEU A 121 11.95 1.40 0.31
C LEU A 121 11.30 0.69 1.51
N ASP A 122 12.04 -0.15 2.24
CA ASP A 122 11.47 -1.00 3.29
C ASP A 122 10.83 -0.18 4.41
N PHE A 123 11.30 1.04 4.67
CA PHE A 123 10.65 2.00 5.58
C PHE A 123 9.72 2.98 4.83
N ALA A 124 10.28 3.73 3.86
CA ALA A 124 9.56 4.82 3.23
C ALA A 124 8.40 4.35 2.33
N GLY A 125 8.48 3.18 1.71
CA GLY A 125 7.42 2.64 0.85
C GLY A 125 6.12 2.38 1.61
N PRO A 126 6.11 1.54 2.65
CA PRO A 126 4.93 1.31 3.50
C PRO A 126 4.37 2.60 4.11
N MET A 127 5.24 3.50 4.57
CA MET A 127 4.82 4.81 5.08
C MET A 127 4.14 5.67 4.00
N THR A 128 4.66 5.67 2.77
CA THR A 128 4.05 6.38 1.64
C THR A 128 2.64 5.88 1.36
N LEU A 129 2.47 4.56 1.31
CA LEU A 129 1.16 3.94 1.10
C LEU A 129 0.20 4.21 2.27
N PHE A 130 0.72 4.26 3.50
CA PHE A 130 -0.06 4.67 4.66
C PHE A 130 -0.60 6.08 4.49
N TRP A 131 0.25 7.07 4.16
CA TRP A 131 -0.19 8.46 3.97
C TRP A 131 -1.16 8.61 2.80
N TRP A 132 -0.86 7.97 1.67
CA TRP A 132 -1.73 7.98 0.51
C TRP A 132 -3.11 7.38 0.83
N LYS A 133 -3.15 6.22 1.51
CA LYS A 133 -4.40 5.57 1.92
C LYS A 133 -5.24 6.45 2.85
N ASN A 134 -4.59 7.20 3.75
CA ASN A 134 -5.27 8.13 4.65
C ASN A 134 -5.73 9.43 3.97
N GLY A 135 -5.59 9.55 2.64
CA GLY A 135 -6.06 10.70 1.89
C GLY A 135 -5.21 11.96 2.11
N CYS A 136 -3.93 11.80 2.50
CA CYS A 136 -3.03 12.94 2.56
C CYS A 136 -2.92 13.63 1.19
N SER A 137 -2.92 14.97 1.20
CA SER A 137 -2.74 15.76 -0.01
C SER A 137 -1.40 15.47 -0.67
N ARG A 138 -1.31 15.72 -1.98
CA ARG A 138 -0.06 15.58 -2.73
C ARG A 138 1.05 16.39 -2.08
N GLU A 139 0.76 17.64 -1.74
CA GLU A 139 1.69 18.60 -1.13
C GLU A 139 2.21 18.09 0.21
N THR A 140 1.34 17.50 1.04
CA THR A 140 1.74 16.88 2.31
C THR A 140 2.71 15.72 2.08
N ILE A 141 2.44 14.85 1.09
CA ILE A 141 3.31 13.71 0.78
C ILE A 141 4.68 14.18 0.26
N GLU A 142 4.73 15.24 -0.55
CA GLU A 142 6.00 15.84 -1.00
C GLU A 142 6.81 16.45 0.15
N VAL A 143 6.14 17.11 1.11
CA VAL A 143 6.80 17.59 2.35
C VAL A 143 7.33 16.40 3.16
N LEU A 144 6.56 15.34 3.33
CA LEU A 144 7.01 14.13 4.04
C LEU A 144 8.18 13.43 3.33
N GLN A 145 8.23 13.49 1.99
CA GLN A 145 9.38 13.00 1.22
C GLN A 145 10.63 13.83 1.47
N SER A 146 10.50 15.16 1.61
CA SER A 146 11.63 16.03 1.95
C SER A 146 12.25 15.66 3.31
N LEU A 147 11.42 15.19 4.24
CA LEU A 147 11.82 14.68 5.56
C LEU A 147 12.34 13.23 5.53
N GLY A 148 12.16 12.50 4.42
CA GLY A 148 12.53 11.08 4.31
C GLY A 148 11.53 10.12 4.95
N LEU A 149 10.33 10.59 5.33
CA LEU A 149 9.26 9.77 5.89
C LEU A 149 8.46 9.03 4.83
N SER A 150 8.46 9.52 3.59
CA SER A 150 7.78 8.91 2.45
C SER A 150 8.62 9.05 1.17
N LYS A 151 8.13 8.43 0.11
CA LYS A 151 8.47 8.73 -1.27
C LYS A 151 7.44 9.72 -1.84
N GLY A 152 7.70 10.19 -3.06
CA GLY A 152 6.84 11.17 -3.73
C GLY A 152 5.49 10.60 -4.09
N PHE A 153 4.54 11.50 -4.36
CA PHE A 153 3.17 11.11 -4.66
C PHE A 153 3.07 10.22 -5.90
N ASP A 154 3.84 10.54 -6.94
CA ASP A 154 3.88 9.73 -8.17
C ASP A 154 4.42 8.32 -7.89
N SER A 155 5.38 8.18 -6.97
CA SER A 155 5.85 6.87 -6.52
C SER A 155 4.78 6.10 -5.75
N ALA A 156 3.92 6.80 -5.00
CA ALA A 156 2.76 6.19 -4.34
C ALA A 156 1.82 5.56 -5.37
N LEU A 157 1.49 6.29 -6.44
CA LEU A 157 0.63 5.78 -7.51
C LEU A 157 1.26 4.56 -8.21
N THR A 158 2.56 4.60 -8.49
CA THR A 158 3.28 3.44 -9.05
C THR A 158 3.24 2.24 -8.11
N MET A 159 3.41 2.44 -6.79
CA MET A 159 3.28 1.38 -5.80
C MET A 159 1.87 0.79 -5.77
N VAL A 160 0.84 1.63 -5.82
CA VAL A 160 -0.55 1.18 -5.88
C VAL A 160 -0.82 0.37 -7.16
N GLY A 161 -0.33 0.84 -8.31
CA GLY A 161 -0.41 0.10 -9.58
C GLY A 161 0.24 -1.28 -9.48
N SER A 162 1.46 -1.35 -8.94
CA SER A 162 2.14 -2.62 -8.75
C SER A 162 1.39 -3.57 -7.81
N ILE A 163 0.79 -3.04 -6.73
CA ILE A 163 -0.02 -3.84 -5.80
C ILE A 163 -1.29 -4.35 -6.49
N ALA A 164 -1.93 -3.51 -7.31
CA ALA A 164 -3.09 -3.91 -8.10
C ALA A 164 -2.74 -5.06 -9.07
N ASP A 165 -1.58 -4.98 -9.73
CA ASP A 165 -1.10 -6.06 -10.59
C ASP A 165 -0.90 -7.36 -9.82
N PHE A 166 -0.32 -7.32 -8.61
CA PHE A 166 -0.21 -8.50 -7.74
C PHE A 166 -1.57 -9.10 -7.38
N CYS A 167 -2.55 -8.25 -7.01
CA CYS A 167 -3.91 -8.69 -6.71
C CYS A 167 -4.58 -9.35 -7.94
N ILE A 168 -4.38 -8.81 -9.14
CA ILE A 168 -4.90 -9.40 -10.39
C ILE A 168 -4.24 -10.76 -10.64
N GLN A 169 -2.93 -10.89 -10.43
CA GLN A 169 -2.25 -12.18 -10.58
C GLN A 169 -2.74 -13.21 -9.59
N ASP A 170 -2.94 -12.86 -8.31
CA ASP A 170 -3.51 -13.78 -7.33
C ASP A 170 -4.95 -14.17 -7.68
N ALA A 171 -5.76 -13.22 -8.18
CA ALA A 171 -7.10 -13.51 -8.69
C ALA A 171 -7.07 -14.48 -9.89
N ARG A 172 -6.11 -14.33 -10.81
CA ARG A 172 -5.90 -15.28 -11.93
C ARG A 172 -5.53 -16.67 -11.43
N VAL A 173 -4.65 -16.76 -10.42
CA VAL A 173 -4.28 -18.04 -9.80
C VAL A 173 -5.50 -18.68 -9.13
N ALA A 174 -6.31 -17.90 -8.41
CA ALA A 174 -7.53 -18.38 -7.78
C ALA A 174 -8.56 -18.87 -8.83
N ALA A 175 -8.74 -18.13 -9.93
CA ALA A 175 -9.66 -18.49 -11.00
C ALA A 175 -9.24 -19.74 -11.79
N ARG A 176 -7.93 -20.02 -11.87
CA ARG A 176 -7.39 -21.23 -12.52
C ARG A 176 -7.42 -22.46 -11.62
N ASN A 177 -7.87 -22.35 -10.37
CA ASN A 177 -7.90 -23.48 -9.45
C ASN A 177 -8.82 -24.59 -10.01
N PRO A 178 -8.32 -25.80 -10.31
CA PRO A 178 -9.12 -26.90 -10.86
C PRO A 178 -10.28 -27.32 -9.95
N ALA A 179 -10.13 -27.07 -8.65
CA ALA A 179 -11.13 -27.38 -7.65
C ALA A 179 -12.35 -26.44 -7.76
N GLY A 180 -12.22 -25.31 -8.47
CA GLY A 180 -13.27 -24.31 -8.69
C GLY A 180 -13.06 -23.02 -7.90
N PHE A 181 -13.76 -21.97 -8.33
CA PHE A 181 -13.82 -20.66 -7.68
C PHE A 181 -15.25 -20.14 -7.72
N MET A 182 -15.58 -19.16 -6.89
CA MET A 182 -16.87 -18.47 -6.95
C MET A 182 -16.64 -17.03 -7.41
N LEU A 183 -17.41 -16.61 -8.42
CA LEU A 183 -17.46 -15.24 -8.89
C LEU A 183 -18.70 -14.57 -8.32
N ASN A 184 -18.51 -13.51 -7.54
CA ASN A 184 -19.60 -12.67 -7.06
C ASN A 184 -19.40 -11.23 -7.54
N TRP A 185 -20.46 -10.45 -7.43
CA TRP A 185 -20.41 -9.00 -7.64
C TRP A 185 -20.61 -8.32 -6.28
N ASP A 186 -19.77 -7.34 -5.98
CA ASP A 186 -19.91 -6.51 -4.78
C ASP A 186 -19.86 -5.03 -5.14
N ASN A 187 -20.47 -4.22 -4.30
CA ASN A 187 -20.55 -2.78 -4.48
C ASN A 187 -19.42 -2.10 -3.71
N TYR A 188 -18.56 -1.39 -4.44
CA TYR A 188 -17.60 -0.45 -3.90
C TYR A 188 -18.25 0.92 -3.74
N ASN A 189 -18.15 1.52 -2.57
CA ASN A 189 -18.54 2.90 -2.33
C ASN A 189 -17.35 3.66 -1.76
N GLN A 190 -16.84 4.63 -2.49
CA GLN A 190 -15.77 5.53 -2.05
C GLN A 190 -16.32 6.94 -1.87
N SER A 191 -16.25 7.45 -0.64
CA SER A 191 -16.44 8.88 -0.38
C SER A 191 -15.15 9.61 -0.73
N THR A 192 -15.21 10.54 -1.69
CA THR A 192 -14.03 11.26 -2.18
C THR A 192 -13.72 12.53 -1.36
N SER A 193 -14.64 12.96 -0.48
CA SER A 193 -14.40 13.99 0.55
C SER A 193 -15.63 14.18 1.47
N GLU A 194 -15.40 14.56 2.73
CA GLU A 194 -16.49 14.98 3.65
C GLU A 194 -17.16 16.29 3.22
N PHE A 195 -16.40 17.18 2.54
CA PHE A 195 -16.74 18.57 2.25
C PHE A 195 -16.86 18.90 0.76
N VAL A 196 -17.29 17.95 -0.07
CA VAL A 196 -17.61 18.30 -1.47
C VAL A 196 -18.86 19.17 -1.48
N GLU A 197 -18.68 20.45 -1.78
CA GLU A 197 -19.79 21.36 -2.05
C GLU A 197 -20.59 20.82 -3.24
N GLN A 198 -21.85 20.44 -3.01
CA GLN A 198 -22.70 19.87 -4.04
C GLN A 198 -23.13 20.98 -5.02
N ARG A 199 -22.31 21.19 -6.06
CA ARG A 199 -22.61 22.10 -7.17
C ARG A 199 -23.16 21.32 -8.37
N PRO A 200 -24.08 21.88 -9.17
CA PRO A 200 -24.46 21.30 -10.45
C PRO A 200 -23.22 21.06 -11.33
N GLY A 201 -23.00 19.82 -11.77
CA GLY A 201 -21.82 19.43 -12.55
C GLY A 201 -20.53 19.22 -11.73
N GLY A 202 -20.58 19.38 -10.41
CA GLY A 202 -19.48 19.04 -9.51
C GLY A 202 -19.29 17.53 -9.36
N PRO A 203 -18.11 17.06 -8.93
CA PRO A 203 -17.85 15.64 -8.72
C PRO A 203 -18.78 15.08 -7.63
N SER A 204 -19.34 13.89 -7.87
CA SER A 204 -20.17 13.20 -6.89
C SER A 204 -19.39 12.95 -5.60
N LYS A 205 -20.00 13.31 -4.45
CA LYS A 205 -19.43 13.09 -3.11
C LYS A 205 -19.09 11.62 -2.85
N VAL A 206 -19.92 10.72 -3.38
CA VAL A 206 -19.71 9.28 -3.33
C VAL A 206 -19.57 8.78 -4.76
N GLN A 207 -18.48 8.08 -5.01
CA GLN A 207 -18.31 7.26 -6.20
C GLN A 207 -18.68 5.83 -5.83
N SER A 208 -19.70 5.32 -6.51
CA SER A 208 -20.15 3.95 -6.36
C SER A 208 -19.79 3.17 -7.62
N GLY A 209 -19.38 1.93 -7.47
CA GLY A 209 -19.12 1.02 -8.56
C GLY A 209 -19.42 -0.42 -8.13
N THR A 210 -19.67 -1.29 -9.10
CA THR A 210 -19.79 -2.73 -8.84
C THR A 210 -18.58 -3.41 -9.45
N TYR A 211 -17.89 -4.27 -8.69
CA TYR A 211 -16.73 -5.00 -9.15
C TYR A 211 -16.90 -6.49 -8.88
N ALA A 212 -16.29 -7.32 -9.73
CA ALA A 212 -16.31 -8.76 -9.57
C ALA A 212 -15.29 -9.18 -8.51
N ILE A 213 -15.70 -10.05 -7.59
CA ILE A 213 -14.85 -10.66 -6.57
C ILE A 213 -14.70 -12.14 -6.89
N VAL A 214 -13.46 -12.61 -6.94
CA VAL A 214 -13.11 -14.03 -7.07
C VAL A 214 -12.80 -14.59 -5.68
N TYR A 215 -13.65 -15.49 -5.20
CA TYR A 215 -13.42 -16.23 -3.95
C TYR A 215 -12.77 -17.58 -4.23
N ARG A 216 -11.63 -17.83 -3.58
CA ARG A 216 -11.05 -19.17 -3.52
C ARG A 216 -11.88 -20.02 -2.58
N LEU A 217 -12.47 -21.10 -3.10
CA LEU A 217 -13.27 -22.02 -2.31
C LEU A 217 -12.37 -22.90 -1.43
N ARG A 218 -12.76 -23.07 -0.16
CA ARG A 218 -12.07 -23.98 0.78
C ARG A 218 -12.69 -25.37 0.65
N ASN A 219 -11.91 -26.34 0.17
CA ASN A 219 -12.36 -27.72 -0.06
C ASN A 219 -13.59 -27.85 -0.99
N PRO A 220 -13.52 -27.34 -2.23
CA PRO A 220 -14.65 -27.42 -3.14
C PRO A 220 -14.86 -28.86 -3.62
N ASN A 221 -16.13 -29.29 -3.63
CA ASN A 221 -16.54 -30.57 -4.19
C ASN A 221 -17.42 -30.31 -5.43
N PRO A 222 -16.93 -30.56 -6.66
CA PRO A 222 -17.68 -30.32 -7.88
C PRO A 222 -19.05 -31.00 -7.92
N THR A 223 -19.18 -32.20 -7.32
CA THR A 223 -20.47 -32.91 -7.25
C THR A 223 -21.47 -32.20 -6.33
N ALA A 224 -21.01 -31.55 -5.27
CA ALA A 224 -21.85 -30.76 -4.38
C ALA A 224 -22.23 -29.39 -4.98
N MET A 225 -21.43 -28.90 -5.93
CA MET A 225 -21.64 -27.64 -6.65
C MET A 225 -22.39 -27.82 -7.97
N ALA A 226 -22.83 -29.04 -8.30
CA ALA A 226 -23.64 -29.29 -9.49
C ALA A 226 -24.99 -28.58 -9.37
N LEU A 227 -25.39 -27.87 -10.44
CA LEU A 227 -26.61 -27.07 -10.46
C LEU A 227 -27.87 -27.93 -10.29
N SER A 228 -27.91 -29.11 -10.92
CA SER A 228 -29.10 -29.98 -10.88
C SER A 228 -29.49 -30.41 -9.45
N PRO A 229 -28.58 -30.98 -8.63
CA PRO A 229 -28.88 -31.26 -7.22
C PRO A 229 -29.28 -30.02 -6.41
N LEU A 230 -28.72 -28.85 -6.71
CA LEU A 230 -29.09 -27.61 -6.01
C LEU A 230 -30.53 -27.20 -6.35
N LEU A 231 -30.92 -27.24 -7.63
CA LEU A 231 -32.28 -26.93 -8.05
C LEU A 231 -33.30 -27.92 -7.48
N THR A 232 -33.01 -29.22 -7.51
CA THR A 232 -33.91 -30.25 -6.93
C THR A 232 -34.09 -30.07 -5.43
N ARG A 233 -33.02 -29.71 -4.69
CA ARG A 233 -33.11 -29.40 -3.25
C ARG A 233 -33.88 -28.11 -2.99
N ALA A 234 -33.73 -27.11 -3.86
CA ALA A 234 -34.42 -25.84 -3.74
C ALA A 234 -35.93 -25.98 -3.99
N GLU A 235 -36.34 -26.80 -4.96
CA GLU A 235 -37.76 -27.13 -5.24
C GLU A 235 -38.42 -27.94 -4.12
N SER A 236 -37.65 -28.79 -3.44
CA SER A 236 -38.14 -29.64 -2.35
C SER A 236 -37.98 -29.02 -0.95
N ALA A 237 -37.42 -27.81 -0.86
CA ALA A 237 -37.25 -27.10 0.40
C ALA A 237 -38.61 -26.58 0.90
N PRO A 238 -39.14 -27.07 2.04
CA PRO A 238 -40.50 -26.75 2.49
C PRO A 238 -40.68 -25.27 2.87
N ASP A 239 -39.58 -24.60 3.21
CA ASP A 239 -39.58 -23.21 3.71
C ASP A 239 -39.24 -22.18 2.61
N LEU A 240 -38.97 -22.62 1.37
CA LEU A 240 -38.47 -21.75 0.30
C LEU A 240 -39.47 -21.64 -0.86
N ASP A 241 -40.57 -20.91 -0.65
CA ASP A 241 -41.45 -20.54 -1.75
C ASP A 241 -40.83 -19.40 -2.56
N PHE A 242 -40.19 -19.73 -3.68
CA PHE A 242 -39.60 -18.75 -4.59
C PHE A 242 -40.62 -17.75 -5.14
N LYS A 243 -41.91 -18.09 -5.26
CA LYS A 243 -42.95 -17.15 -5.73
C LYS A 243 -43.30 -16.09 -4.70
N ILE A 244 -43.12 -16.40 -3.42
CA ILE A 244 -43.35 -15.45 -2.30
C ILE A 244 -42.04 -14.69 -1.98
N SER A 245 -40.89 -15.36 -2.10
CA SER A 245 -39.58 -14.84 -1.67
C SER A 245 -38.88 -13.99 -2.72
N LEU A 246 -39.10 -14.25 -4.02
CA LEU A 246 -38.82 -13.29 -5.08
C LEU A 246 -39.97 -12.29 -5.06
N TYR A 247 -39.88 -11.27 -4.20
CA TYR A 247 -40.87 -10.19 -4.19
C TYR A 247 -41.16 -9.75 -5.62
N LYS A 248 -42.45 -9.75 -5.97
CA LYS A 248 -42.99 -9.02 -7.12
C LYS A 248 -42.37 -7.62 -7.05
N VAL A 249 -41.41 -7.36 -7.93
CA VAL A 249 -41.04 -5.99 -8.25
C VAL A 249 -42.26 -5.46 -8.97
N ASP A 250 -43.16 -4.79 -8.23
CA ASP A 250 -44.31 -4.13 -8.82
C ASP A 250 -43.83 -3.33 -10.04
N HIS A 251 -44.58 -3.36 -11.14
CA HIS A 251 -44.18 -2.73 -12.40
C HIS A 251 -43.84 -1.22 -12.26
N ILE A 252 -44.27 -0.59 -11.16
CA ILE A 252 -43.94 0.78 -10.76
C ILE A 252 -42.47 0.91 -10.30
N THR A 253 -41.90 -0.12 -9.69
CA THR A 253 -40.50 -0.14 -9.25
C THR A 253 -39.58 -0.45 -10.43
N ALA A 254 -40.02 -1.28 -11.38
CA ALA A 254 -39.27 -1.58 -12.61
C ALA A 254 -39.18 -0.39 -13.58
N SER A 255 -40.25 0.40 -13.72
CA SER A 255 -40.23 1.63 -14.53
C SER A 255 -39.26 2.67 -13.94
N ASN A 256 -39.31 2.87 -12.61
CA ASN A 256 -38.39 3.76 -11.91
C ASN A 256 -36.92 3.26 -11.91
N PHE A 257 -36.69 1.94 -12.01
CA PHE A 257 -35.35 1.38 -12.17
C PHE A 257 -34.81 1.58 -13.59
N SER A 258 -35.65 1.43 -14.63
CA SER A 258 -35.25 1.68 -16.02
C SER A 258 -34.96 3.17 -16.32
N GLU A 259 -35.62 4.09 -15.62
CA GLU A 259 -35.34 5.53 -15.75
C GLU A 259 -34.11 5.98 -14.95
N ARG A 260 -33.79 5.31 -13.83
CA ARG A 260 -32.58 5.59 -13.04
C ARG A 260 -31.33 4.84 -13.53
N VAL A 261 -31.50 3.74 -14.27
CA VAL A 261 -30.44 3.00 -14.95
C VAL A 261 -30.41 3.39 -16.44
N LYS A 262 -30.39 4.70 -16.72
CA LYS A 262 -29.60 5.24 -17.82
C LYS A 262 -28.18 5.55 -17.32
N ILE A 263 -27.57 4.61 -16.60
CA ILE A 263 -26.12 4.64 -16.42
C ILE A 263 -25.56 4.04 -17.69
N SER A 264 -24.85 4.87 -18.45
CA SER A 264 -24.16 4.52 -19.68
C SER A 264 -23.32 3.25 -19.49
N ALA A 265 -23.88 2.10 -19.85
CA ALA A 265 -23.12 0.92 -20.18
C ALA A 265 -22.45 1.22 -21.53
N SER A 266 -21.36 1.97 -21.45
CA SER A 266 -20.45 2.18 -22.57
C SER A 266 -19.08 1.73 -22.11
N ALA A 267 -18.31 1.18 -23.04
CA ALA A 267 -16.88 0.86 -22.93
C ALA A 267 -15.98 2.07 -22.54
N ASN A 268 -16.59 3.14 -22.00
CA ASN A 268 -16.01 4.38 -21.54
C ASN A 268 -15.41 4.33 -20.13
N VAL A 269 -15.70 3.34 -19.27
CA VAL A 269 -15.05 3.27 -17.94
C VAL A 269 -13.59 2.83 -18.08
N PHE A 270 -13.28 1.91 -18.99
CA PHE A 270 -11.90 1.58 -19.35
C PHE A 270 -11.25 2.67 -20.22
N ARG A 271 -11.99 3.24 -21.19
CA ARG A 271 -11.51 4.33 -22.04
C ARG A 271 -11.24 5.65 -21.29
N ASN A 272 -12.02 6.02 -20.28
CA ASN A 272 -11.81 7.27 -19.55
C ASN A 272 -10.71 7.15 -18.49
N GLY A 273 -10.51 5.96 -17.91
CA GLY A 273 -9.33 5.67 -17.09
C GLY A 273 -8.04 5.75 -17.92
N CYS A 274 -8.03 5.14 -19.11
CA CYS A 274 -6.88 5.21 -20.02
C CYS A 274 -6.68 6.59 -20.66
N LYS A 275 -7.74 7.34 -21.01
CA LYS A 275 -7.63 8.71 -21.54
C LYS A 275 -7.12 9.71 -20.51
N PHE A 276 -7.46 9.56 -19.22
CA PHE A 276 -6.93 10.41 -18.17
C PHE A 276 -5.42 10.21 -17.96
N LEU A 277 -4.92 9.01 -18.25
CA LEU A 277 -3.51 8.66 -18.18
C LEU A 277 -2.74 9.00 -19.48
N SER A 278 -3.39 8.93 -20.65
CA SER A 278 -2.79 9.34 -21.93
C SER A 278 -2.73 10.85 -22.10
N SER A 279 -3.70 11.61 -21.58
CA SER A 279 -3.71 13.09 -21.63
C SER A 279 -2.64 13.75 -20.74
N ARG A 280 -1.96 12.95 -19.90
CA ARG A 280 -0.79 13.37 -19.10
C ARG A 280 0.54 12.80 -19.62
N GLY A 281 0.56 12.16 -20.79
CA GLY A 281 1.78 11.71 -21.48
C GLY A 281 2.49 10.50 -20.85
N VAL A 282 1.78 9.67 -20.07
CA VAL A 282 2.40 8.58 -19.28
C VAL A 282 2.56 7.26 -20.08
N PHE A 283 1.86 7.09 -21.22
CA PHE A 283 1.97 5.88 -22.05
C PHE A 283 1.97 6.19 -23.56
N GLY A 284 2.68 5.37 -24.35
CA GLY A 284 2.66 5.34 -25.82
C GLY A 284 1.33 4.83 -26.40
N PRO A 285 1.22 4.60 -27.73
CA PRO A 285 -0.07 4.38 -28.40
C PRO A 285 -0.87 3.20 -27.82
N ASP A 286 -2.19 3.40 -27.79
CA ASP A 286 -3.20 2.61 -27.07
C ASP A 286 -3.28 1.15 -27.58
N PRO A 287 -3.07 0.13 -26.72
CA PRO A 287 -3.22 -1.28 -27.11
C PRO A 287 -4.65 -1.64 -27.55
N ALA A 288 -5.65 -0.79 -27.29
CA ALA A 288 -7.01 -0.96 -27.80
C ALA A 288 -7.12 -0.77 -29.33
N SER A 289 -6.18 -0.07 -30.00
CA SER A 289 -6.22 0.10 -31.45
C SER A 289 -5.81 -1.16 -32.23
N GLU A 290 -5.01 -2.05 -31.65
CA GLU A 290 -4.67 -3.34 -32.25
C GLU A 290 -5.82 -4.35 -32.16
N PHE A 291 -6.64 -4.26 -31.10
CA PHE A 291 -7.75 -5.19 -30.87
C PHE A 291 -8.96 -4.90 -31.78
N SER A 292 -9.26 -3.62 -32.05
CA SER A 292 -10.34 -3.23 -32.98
C SER A 292 -10.06 -3.67 -34.43
N ASN A 293 -8.79 -3.63 -34.86
CA ASN A 293 -8.41 -4.06 -36.22
C ASN A 293 -8.51 -5.58 -36.45
N GLN A 294 -8.52 -6.39 -35.39
CA GLN A 294 -8.71 -7.85 -35.50
C GLN A 294 -10.19 -8.27 -35.49
N MET A 295 -11.07 -7.51 -34.83
CA MET A 295 -12.51 -7.82 -34.78
C MET A 295 -13.26 -7.47 -36.07
N GLU A 296 -12.82 -6.48 -36.85
CA GLU A 296 -13.44 -6.12 -38.14
C GLU A 296 -13.19 -7.16 -39.26
N ARG A 297 -12.34 -8.17 -39.03
CA ARG A 297 -12.00 -9.20 -40.04
C ARG A 297 -12.74 -10.54 -39.87
N MET A 298 -13.68 -10.66 -38.92
CA MET A 298 -14.45 -11.90 -38.78
C MET A 298 -15.69 -11.89 -39.69
N PRO A 299 -15.91 -12.94 -40.52
CA PRO A 299 -17.09 -13.03 -41.37
C PRO A 299 -18.36 -13.25 -40.54
N SER A 300 -19.42 -12.50 -40.87
CA SER A 300 -20.72 -12.50 -40.18
C SER A 300 -21.42 -13.86 -40.26
N PRO A 301 -22.16 -14.32 -39.23
CA PRO A 301 -22.91 -15.57 -39.27
C PRO A 301 -24.12 -15.43 -40.20
N ILE A 302 -24.32 -16.46 -41.02
CA ILE A 302 -25.44 -16.64 -41.95
C ILE A 302 -26.76 -16.72 -41.17
N ALA A 303 -27.76 -15.93 -41.57
CA ALA A 303 -29.10 -15.96 -40.99
C ALA A 303 -29.86 -17.26 -41.35
N PRO A 304 -30.70 -17.80 -40.46
CA PRO A 304 -31.50 -18.98 -40.75
C PRO A 304 -32.68 -18.61 -41.66
N GLY A 305 -32.74 -19.23 -42.85
CA GLY A 305 -33.84 -19.13 -43.80
C GLY A 305 -35.01 -20.06 -43.47
N HIS A 306 -36.19 -19.67 -43.95
CA HIS A 306 -37.46 -20.38 -43.99
C HIS A 306 -37.40 -21.75 -44.67
#